data_AF-A0A1J3GBB3-F1
#
_entry.id   AF-A0A1J3GBB3-F1
#
_cell.length_a   1.000
_cell.length_b   1.000
_cell.length_c   1.000
_cell.angle_alpha   90.00
_cell.angle_beta   90.00
_cell.angle_gamma   90.00
#
_symmetry.space_group_name_H-M   'P 1'
#
loop_
_entity.id
_entity.type
_entity.pdbx_description
1 polymer ?
#
loop_
_entity_poly.entity_id
_entity_poly.type
_entity_poly.pdbx_seq_one_letter_code
_entity_poly.pdbx_strand_id
1 'polypeptide(L)' 'METFGGFHKEDDEQMDLPPGFRFHPTDEELITHYLHKKVLDIDFSAKAIGEVDLNKAEPWELPYKAKMGEKEWYF' A
#
# COMPACT_ATOMS: atom_id res chain seq x y z
N MET A 1 18.48 -6.95 22.17
CA MET A 1 19.19 -6.70 20.90
C MET A 1 18.13 -6.59 19.84
N GLU A 2 17.89 -5.36 19.42
CA GLU A 2 16.82 -4.95 18.51
C GLU A 2 17.10 -5.53 17.12
N THR A 3 16.21 -6.40 16.64
CA THR A 3 16.23 -6.83 15.24
C THR A 3 15.55 -5.74 14.43
N PHE A 4 16.39 -4.92 13.80
CA PHE A 4 16.01 -3.90 12.82
C PHE A 4 14.95 -4.44 11.87
N GLY A 5 13.79 -3.78 11.86
CA GLY A 5 12.75 -4.01 10.87
C GLY A 5 13.35 -3.91 9.48
N GLY A 6 13.20 -4.98 8.70
CA GLY A 6 13.61 -5.00 7.32
C GLY A 6 12.95 -3.85 6.59
N PHE A 7 13.75 -2.92 6.11
CA PHE A 7 13.33 -2.04 5.04
C PHE A 7 13.10 -2.92 3.81
N HIS A 8 11.85 -3.34 3.59
CA HIS A 8 11.44 -3.90 2.30
C HIS A 8 11.46 -2.77 1.27
N LYS A 9 12.65 -2.51 0.73
CA LYS A 9 12.84 -1.84 -0.56
C LYS A 9 12.71 -2.91 -1.62
N GLU A 10 11.52 -3.06 -2.16
CA GLU A 10 11.25 -3.76 -3.42
C GLU A 10 9.77 -3.52 -3.71
N ASP A 11 9.48 -2.60 -4.64
CA ASP A 11 8.24 -2.52 -5.44
C ASP A 11 8.20 -1.18 -6.24
N ASP A 12 9.31 -0.79 -6.87
CA ASP A 12 9.22 0.02 -8.12
C ASP A 12 9.03 -0.94 -9.30
N GLU A 13 8.20 -1.97 -9.10
CA GLU A 13 7.79 -2.87 -10.17
C GLU A 13 6.68 -2.13 -10.92
N GLN A 14 7.06 -1.46 -12.02
CA GLN A 14 6.11 -0.84 -12.93
C GLN A 14 5.05 -1.88 -13.29
N MET A 15 3.85 -1.74 -12.72
CA MET A 15 2.78 -2.69 -12.96
C MET A 15 2.35 -2.53 -14.42
N ASP A 16 2.66 -3.52 -15.26
CA ASP A 16 2.26 -3.57 -16.67
C ASP A 16 0.75 -3.84 -16.79
N LEU A 17 -0.04 -2.84 -16.41
CA LEU A 17 -1.49 -2.89 -16.41
C LEU A 17 -2.04 -2.24 -17.67
N PRO A 18 -3.07 -2.81 -18.30
CA PRO A 18 -3.72 -2.20 -19.46
C PRO A 18 -4.25 -0.79 -19.14
N PRO A 19 -4.29 0.11 -20.14
CA PRO A 19 -4.88 1.44 -19.96
C PRO A 19 -6.31 1.37 -19.40
N GLY A 20 -6.59 2.18 -18.40
CA GLY A 20 -7.89 2.24 -17.73
C GLY A 20 -8.06 1.26 -16.55
N PHE A 21 -7.12 0.34 -16.34
CA PHE A 21 -7.10 -0.44 -15.10
C PHE A 21 -6.81 0.48 -13.92
N ARG A 22 -7.64 0.38 -12.89
CA ARG A 22 -7.53 1.19 -11.67
C ARG A 22 -7.76 0.32 -10.46
N PHE A 23 -6.99 0.60 -9.42
CA PHE A 23 -7.29 0.06 -8.10
C PHE A 23 -8.50 0.81 -7.56
N HIS A 24 -9.66 0.14 -7.54
CA HIS A 24 -10.92 0.67 -7.02
C HIS A 24 -11.69 -0.43 -6.29
N PRO A 25 -11.13 -0.96 -5.18
CA PRO A 25 -11.76 -2.03 -4.41
C PRO A 25 -13.02 -1.54 -3.72
N THR A 26 -13.96 -2.45 -3.49
CA THR A 26 -15.09 -2.25 -2.58
C THR A 26 -14.66 -2.29 -1.12
N ASP A 27 -15.50 -1.78 -0.20
CA ASP A 27 -15.25 -1.84 1.24
C ASP A 27 -15.03 -3.28 1.73
N GLU A 28 -15.82 -4.23 1.21
CA GLU A 28 -15.70 -5.65 1.55
C GLU A 28 -14.35 -6.23 1.09
N GLU A 29 -13.90 -5.86 -0.12
CA GLU A 29 -12.62 -6.28 -0.65
C GLU A 29 -11.46 -5.69 0.15
N LEU A 30 -11.51 -4.40 0.51
CA LEU A 30 -10.52 -3.74 1.37
C LEU A 30 -10.35 -4.48 2.69
N ILE A 31 -11.45 -4.79 3.37
CA ILE A 31 -11.42 -5.47 4.66
C ILE A 31 -10.91 -6.90 4.51
N THR A 32 -11.53 -7.68 3.62
CA THR A 32 -11.33 -9.14 3.56
C THR A 32 -10.00 -9.53 2.91
N HIS A 33 -9.60 -8.82 1.85
CA HIS A 33 -8.46 -9.21 1.03
C HIS A 33 -7.18 -8.45 1.35
N TYR A 34 -7.26 -7.28 1.99
CA TYR A 34 -6.10 -6.46 2.32
C TYR A 34 -5.88 -6.35 3.83
N LEU A 35 -6.83 -5.76 4.56
CA LEU A 35 -6.65 -5.50 6.00
C LEU A 35 -6.59 -6.79 6.82
N HIS A 36 -7.52 -7.71 6.60
CA HIS A 36 -7.55 -8.97 7.33
C HIS A 36 -6.29 -9.80 7.06
N LYS A 37 -5.79 -9.80 5.83
CA LYS A 37 -4.52 -10.47 5.49
C LYS A 37 -3.32 -9.82 6.19
N LYS A 38 -3.24 -8.48 6.19
CA LYS A 38 -2.16 -7.72 6.87
C LYS A 38 -2.10 -7.99 8.37
N VAL A 39 -3.23 -8.23 9.02
CA VAL A 39 -3.29 -8.56 10.45
C VAL A 39 -2.81 -9.99 10.74
N LEU A 40 -3.11 -10.93 9.83
CA LEU A 40 -2.74 -12.34 10.00
C LEU A 40 -1.29 -12.63 9.61
N ASP A 41 -0.76 -11.87 8.66
CA ASP A 41 0.57 -12.03 8.09
C ASP A 41 1.29 -10.69 8.08
N ILE A 42 2.31 -10.57 8.95
CA ILE A 42 3.10 -9.35 9.11
C ILE A 42 3.90 -9.01 7.84
N ASP A 43 4.27 -10.05 7.07
CA ASP A 43 5.05 -9.93 5.84
C ASP A 43 4.14 -9.69 4.61
N PHE A 44 2.82 -9.63 4.80
CA PHE A 44 1.88 -9.31 3.73
C PHE A 44 2.15 -7.90 3.18
N SER A 45 2.56 -7.83 1.92
CA SER A 45 2.70 -6.58 1.16
C SER A 45 1.72 -6.60 0.00
N ALA A 46 0.84 -5.60 -0.03
CA ALA A 46 -0.01 -5.37 -1.18
C ALA A 46 0.72 -4.48 -2.18
N LYS A 47 0.69 -4.85 -3.46
CA LYS A 47 1.32 -4.06 -4.52
C LYS A 47 0.70 -2.66 -4.65
N ALA A 48 -0.62 -2.55 -4.47
CA ALA A 48 -1.35 -1.30 -4.64
C ALA A 48 -1.43 -0.40 -3.39
N ILE A 49 -1.07 -0.91 -2.19
CA ILE A 49 -1.20 -0.20 -0.91
C ILE A 49 0.21 0.04 -0.34
N GLY A 50 0.56 1.30 -0.11
CA GLY A 50 1.86 1.68 0.46
C GLY A 50 1.88 1.57 1.97
N GLU A 51 3.06 1.46 2.59
CA GLU A 51 3.17 1.55 4.05
C GLU A 51 3.56 2.97 4.45
N VAL A 52 2.72 3.66 5.22
CA VAL A 52 3.03 4.98 5.76
C VAL A 52 2.51 5.15 7.18
N ASP A 53 3.29 5.83 8.02
CA ASP A 53 2.79 6.35 9.28
C ASP A 53 2.00 7.65 9.02
N LEU A 54 0.68 7.52 8.89
CA LEU A 54 -0.23 8.65 8.63
C LEU A 54 -0.15 9.74 9.70
N ASN A 55 0.28 9.43 10.93
CA ASN A 55 0.39 10.43 12.00
C ASN A 55 1.66 11.28 11.90
N LYS A 56 2.61 10.90 11.03
CA LYS A 56 3.88 11.62 10.82
C LYS A 56 4.04 12.17 9.41
N ALA A 57 3.07 11.91 8.53
CA ALA A 57 3.09 12.36 7.15
C ALA A 57 2.10 13.50 6.98
N GLU A 58 2.53 14.55 6.28
CA GLU A 58 1.61 15.61 5.89
C GLU A 58 0.74 15.15 4.72
N PRO A 59 -0.53 15.60 4.61
CA PRO A 59 -1.45 15.14 3.57
C PRO A 59 -0.91 15.32 2.14
N TRP A 60 -0.14 16.37 1.88
CA TRP A 60 0.47 16.64 0.58
C TRP A 60 1.71 15.79 0.29
N GLU A 61 2.28 15.10 1.28
CA GLU A 61 3.36 14.14 1.08
C GLU A 61 2.84 12.76 0.70
N LEU A 62 1.59 12.43 1.05
CA LEU A 62 1.00 11.13 0.80
C LEU A 62 1.06 10.69 -0.67
N PRO A 63 0.74 11.55 -1.67
CA PRO A 63 0.81 11.14 -3.07
C PRO A 63 2.19 10.60 -3.50
N TYR A 64 3.27 11.12 -2.91
CA TYR A 64 4.64 10.68 -3.20
C TYR A 64 5.02 9.39 -2.48
N LYS A 65 4.28 9.00 -1.44
CA LYS A 65 4.51 7.78 -0.65
C LYS A 65 3.61 6.63 -1.11
N ALA A 66 2.60 6.90 -1.93
CA ALA A 66 1.68 5.89 -2.43
C ALA A 66 2.35 4.99 -3.50
N LYS A 67 2.02 3.70 -3.49
CA LYS A 67 2.46 2.76 -4.54
C LYS A 67 1.62 2.86 -5.81
N MET A 68 0.35 3.27 -5.70
CA MET A 68 -0.60 3.36 -6.81
C MET A 68 -1.66 4.42 -6.51
N GLY A 69 -2.27 4.97 -7.58
CA GLY A 69 -3.44 5.84 -7.48
C GLY A 69 -3.20 7.24 -8.06
N GLU A 70 -4.22 7.79 -8.71
CA GLU A 70 -4.18 9.14 -9.32
C GLU A 70 -4.91 10.17 -8.45
N LYS A 71 -6.10 9.82 -7.94
CA LYS A 71 -7.00 10.71 -7.18
C LYS A 71 -7.21 10.25 -5.74
N GLU A 72 -6.98 8.97 -5.50
CA GLU A 72 -7.19 8.28 -4.22
C GLU A 72 -5.96 7.41 -3.99
N TRP A 73 -5.51 7.34 -2.75
CA TRP A 73 -4.32 6.61 -2.34
C TRP A 73 -4.64 5.76 -1.11
N TYR A 74 -4.04 4.57 -1.05
CA TYR A 74 -4.28 3.60 0.01
C TYR A 74 -2.99 3.33 0.76
N PHE A 75 -3.09 3.30 2.08
CA PHE A 75 -2.00 3.02 3.00
C PHE A 75 -2.44 2.11 4.15
#